data_AF-A0A1J3CVI9-F1
#
_entry.id   AF-A0A1J3CVI9-F1
#
_cell.length_a   1.000
_cell.length_b   1.000
_cell.length_c   1.000
_cell.angle_alpha   90.00
_cell.angle_beta   90.00
_cell.angle_gamma   90.00
#
_symmetry.space_group_name_H-M   'P 1'
#
loop_
_entity.id
_entity.type
_entity.pdbx_description
1 polymer ?
#
loop_
_entity_poly.entity_id
_entity_poly.type
_entity_poly.pdbx_seq_one_letter_code
_entity_poly.pdbx_strand_id
1 'polypeptide(L)'
;WYFNTFNKQQLSEYRENWYDCMNAKELDIPFFTWFEIYAIANNINYPFKEINTSTSLSQIWERTDGKQIKSVHPPLMDIKIQATDRQIIATPFKIGANLKDSDLVTRQDIKCVYQQNNYQSQILYTISKQIDNM
;
A
#
# COMPACT_ATOMS: atom_id res chain seq x y z
N TRP A 1 -19.12 3.32 17.33
CA TRP A 1 -18.82 4.77 17.26
C TRP A 1 -20.05 5.56 16.87
N TYR A 2 -20.61 5.42 15.66
CA TYR A 2 -21.75 6.21 15.16
C TYR A 2 -22.91 6.39 16.16
N PHE A 3 -23.50 5.29 16.67
CA PHE A 3 -24.61 5.34 17.63
C PHE A 3 -24.25 5.88 19.02
N ASN A 4 -22.95 5.96 19.35
CA ASN A 4 -22.48 6.50 20.62
C ASN A 4 -22.09 7.98 20.51
N THR A 5 -21.83 8.47 19.29
CA THR A 5 -21.36 9.85 19.04
C THR A 5 -22.51 10.82 18.81
N PHE A 6 -23.56 10.39 18.09
CA PHE A 6 -24.66 11.26 17.72
C PHE A 6 -25.88 11.04 18.61
N ASN A 7 -26.60 12.13 18.89
CA ASN A 7 -27.85 12.04 19.63
C ASN A 7 -28.99 11.52 18.75
N LYS A 8 -30.12 11.12 19.37
CA LYS A 8 -31.27 10.54 18.64
C LYS A 8 -31.83 11.42 17.54
N GLN A 9 -31.78 12.74 17.70
CA GLN A 9 -32.28 13.68 16.70
C GLN A 9 -31.40 13.67 15.46
N GLN A 10 -30.08 13.77 15.64
CA GLN A 10 -29.10 13.68 14.56
C GLN A 10 -29.18 12.34 13.81
N LEU A 11 -29.36 11.24 14.55
CA LEU A 11 -29.53 9.91 13.93
C LEU A 11 -30.78 9.85 13.05
N SER A 12 -31.90 10.47 13.45
CA SER A 12 -33.11 10.53 12.62
C SER A 12 -32.88 11.38 11.37
N GLU A 13 -32.28 12.56 11.55
CA GLU A 13 -31.99 13.48 10.45
C GLU A 13 -31.09 12.85 9.39
N TYR A 14 -30.00 12.18 9.80
CA TYR A 14 -29.11 11.50 8.84
C TYR A 14 -29.80 10.37 8.09
N ARG A 15 -30.68 9.64 8.75
CA ARG A 15 -31.47 8.57 8.12
C ARG A 15 -32.48 9.13 7.12
N GLU A 16 -33.16 10.22 7.45
CA GLU A 16 -34.11 10.90 6.57
C GLU A 16 -33.39 11.46 5.33
N ASN A 17 -32.27 12.16 5.54
CA ASN A 17 -31.43 12.66 4.45
C ASN A 17 -30.93 11.54 3.52
N TRP A 18 -30.65 10.35 4.07
CA TRP A 18 -30.30 9.19 3.26
C TRP A 18 -31.46 8.73 2.39
N TYR A 19 -32.65 8.54 2.95
CA TYR A 19 -33.84 8.15 2.19
C TYR A 19 -34.17 9.16 1.09
N ASP A 20 -34.12 10.45 1.40
CA ASP A 20 -34.36 11.51 0.43
C ASP A 20 -33.33 11.48 -0.70
N CYS A 21 -32.06 11.21 -0.38
CA CYS A 21 -31.01 11.08 -1.39
C CYS A 21 -31.19 9.85 -2.29
N MET A 22 -31.52 8.69 -1.71
CA MET A 22 -31.78 7.46 -2.47
C MET A 22 -32.98 7.62 -3.39
N ASN A 23 -34.07 8.19 -2.89
CA ASN A 23 -35.28 8.45 -3.68
C ASN A 23 -35.03 9.49 -4.79
N ALA A 24 -34.37 10.60 -4.48
CA ALA A 24 -34.14 11.68 -5.44
C ALA A 24 -33.15 11.31 -6.56
N LYS A 25 -32.25 10.36 -6.29
CA LYS A 25 -31.24 9.89 -7.26
C LYS A 25 -31.55 8.54 -7.88
N GLU A 26 -32.63 7.89 -7.44
CA GLU A 26 -32.98 6.51 -7.82
C GLU A 26 -31.80 5.54 -7.64
N LEU A 27 -31.11 5.68 -6.51
CA LEU A 27 -29.96 4.87 -6.13
C LEU A 27 -30.30 3.98 -4.93
N ASP A 28 -29.59 2.86 -4.82
CA ASP A 28 -29.64 1.99 -3.64
C ASP A 28 -28.22 1.79 -3.10
N ILE A 29 -27.74 2.79 -2.37
CA ILE A 29 -26.42 2.79 -1.74
C ILE A 29 -26.59 2.52 -0.25
N PRO A 30 -25.83 1.56 0.33
CA PRO A 30 -25.85 1.31 1.76
C PRO A 30 -25.61 2.58 2.60
N PHE A 31 -26.39 2.74 3.67
CA PHE A 31 -26.39 3.94 4.52
C PHE A 31 -24.99 4.41 4.90
N PHE A 32 -24.11 3.52 5.38
CA PHE A 32 -22.77 3.91 5.85
C PHE A 32 -21.84 4.36 4.73
N THR A 33 -22.00 3.83 3.51
CA THR A 33 -21.26 4.28 2.32
C THR A 33 -21.69 5.69 1.91
N TRP A 34 -23.00 5.96 1.94
CA TRP A 34 -23.51 7.31 1.72
C TRP A 34 -23.10 8.28 2.85
N PHE A 35 -23.17 7.83 4.11
CA PHE A 35 -22.92 8.65 5.29
C PHE A 35 -21.47 9.12 5.35
N GLU A 36 -20.51 8.31 4.90
CA GLU A 36 -19.12 8.71 4.77
C GLU A 36 -18.95 9.93 3.84
N ILE A 37 -19.55 9.87 2.65
CA ILE A 37 -19.52 10.98 1.68
C ILE A 37 -20.23 12.22 2.23
N TYR A 38 -21.41 12.01 2.83
CA TYR A 38 -22.18 13.06 3.46
C TYR A 38 -21.41 13.73 4.62
N ALA A 39 -20.73 12.94 5.44
CA ALA A 39 -19.94 13.44 6.56
C ALA A 39 -18.74 14.29 6.09
N ILE A 40 -18.07 13.89 5.02
CA ILE A 40 -17.01 14.69 4.39
C ILE A 40 -17.58 16.03 3.89
N ALA A 41 -18.67 15.99 3.12
CA ALA A 41 -19.28 17.19 2.55
C ALA A 41 -19.78 18.18 3.63
N ASN A 42 -20.24 17.67 4.77
CA ASN A 42 -20.80 18.46 5.87
C ASN A 42 -19.84 18.69 7.04
N ASN A 43 -18.54 18.39 6.87
CA ASN A 43 -17.51 18.54 7.91
C ASN A 43 -17.83 17.84 9.24
N ILE A 44 -18.59 16.75 9.19
CA ILE A 44 -18.89 15.93 10.36
C ILE A 44 -17.62 15.14 10.73
N ASN A 45 -17.27 15.15 12.02
CA ASN A 45 -16.14 14.37 12.52
C ASN A 45 -16.48 12.88 12.41
N TYR A 46 -16.00 12.20 11.36
CA TYR A 46 -16.18 10.78 11.10
C TYR A 46 -14.84 10.06 11.27
N PRO A 47 -14.76 8.92 11.99
CA PRO A 47 -13.49 8.32 12.40
C PRO A 47 -12.70 7.73 11.23
N PHE A 48 -13.32 7.58 10.05
CA PHE A 48 -12.67 7.13 8.83
C PHE A 48 -12.44 8.26 7.82
N LYS A 49 -12.50 9.53 8.27
CA LYS A 49 -12.32 10.75 7.45
C LYS A 49 -10.92 10.83 6.81
N GLU A 50 -9.95 10.08 7.30
CA GLU A 50 -8.57 10.13 6.84
C GLU A 50 -8.22 8.88 6.03
N ILE A 51 -8.55 8.87 4.73
CA ILE A 51 -7.57 8.29 3.80
C ILE A 51 -6.47 9.35 3.72
N ASN A 52 -5.44 9.21 4.54
CA ASN A 52 -4.25 10.07 4.50
C ASN A 52 -3.57 9.90 3.13
N THR A 53 -4.06 10.60 2.12
CA THR A 53 -3.43 10.68 0.78
C THR A 53 -2.16 11.55 0.80
N SER A 54 -1.88 12.21 1.93
CA SER A 54 -0.82 13.22 2.06
C SER A 54 0.50 12.67 2.63
N THR A 55 0.51 11.51 3.27
CA THR A 55 1.76 10.81 3.61
C THR A 55 2.28 10.14 2.35
N SER A 56 3.17 10.83 1.63
CA SER A 56 3.83 10.23 0.48
C SER A 56 4.59 8.97 0.93
N LEU A 57 4.02 7.80 0.66
CA LEU A 57 4.65 6.47 0.87
C LEU A 57 5.88 6.25 -0.03
N SER A 58 6.27 7.28 -0.79
CA SER A 58 7.41 7.22 -1.69
C SER A 58 8.71 7.29 -0.90
N GLN A 59 9.62 6.39 -1.24
CA GLN A 59 10.97 6.34 -0.69
C GLN A 59 11.98 6.47 -1.82
N ILE A 60 13.23 6.80 -1.46
CA ILE A 60 14.33 6.91 -2.41
C ILE A 60 15.08 5.58 -2.41
N TRP A 61 15.22 4.99 -3.60
CA TRP A 61 15.94 3.76 -3.83
C TRP A 61 17.30 4.05 -4.47
N GLU A 62 18.37 3.51 -3.90
CA GLU A 62 19.70 3.56 -4.50
C GLU A 62 19.88 2.36 -5.45
N ARG A 63 20.19 2.65 -6.71
CA ARG A 63 20.51 1.64 -7.73
C ARG A 63 21.97 1.20 -7.61
N THR A 64 22.28 0.04 -8.17
CA THR A 64 23.67 -0.45 -8.24
C THR A 64 24.60 0.45 -9.06
N ASP A 65 24.07 1.23 -10.01
CA ASP A 65 24.80 2.26 -10.78
C ASP A 65 24.95 3.60 -10.04
N GLY A 66 24.54 3.68 -8.77
CA GLY A 66 24.65 4.86 -7.92
C GLY A 66 23.57 5.92 -8.17
N LYS A 67 22.68 5.73 -9.15
CA LYS A 67 21.54 6.63 -9.37
C LYS A 67 20.46 6.39 -8.34
N GLN A 68 19.68 7.42 -8.05
CA GLN A 68 18.54 7.35 -7.14
C GLN A 68 17.22 7.45 -7.90
N ILE A 69 16.21 6.69 -7.45
CA ILE A 69 14.85 6.75 -7.98
C ILE A 69 13.85 6.87 -6.85
N LYS A 70 12.89 7.77 -7.01
CA LYS A 70 11.80 7.96 -6.04
C LYS A 70 10.60 7.11 -6.48
N SER A 71 10.22 6.16 -5.66
CA SER A 71 9.03 5.32 -5.90
C SER A 71 8.50 4.75 -4.59
N VAL A 72 7.22 4.38 -4.59
CA VAL A 72 6.55 3.76 -3.44
C VAL A 72 7.13 2.36 -3.19
N HIS A 73 7.19 1.53 -4.24
CA HIS A 73 7.74 0.18 -4.21
C HIS A 73 9.17 0.13 -4.76
N PRO A 74 9.94 -0.94 -4.44
CA PRO A 74 11.22 -1.20 -5.07
C PRO A 74 11.10 -1.15 -6.61
N PRO A 75 12.00 -0.46 -7.33
CA PRO A 75 11.97 -0.42 -8.80
C PRO A 75 12.31 -1.80 -9.39
N LEU A 76 11.90 -2.06 -10.64
CA LEU A 76 12.29 -3.28 -11.38
C LEU A 76 13.74 -3.23 -11.89
N MET A 77 14.68 -2.88 -11.00
CA MET A 77 16.11 -2.74 -11.29
C MET A 77 16.93 -3.23 -10.10
N ASP A 78 18.21 -3.49 -10.32
CA ASP A 78 19.14 -3.85 -9.25
C ASP A 78 19.30 -2.67 -8.29
N ILE A 79 18.94 -2.89 -7.02
CA ILE A 79 19.03 -1.89 -5.94
C ILE A 79 20.00 -2.34 -4.87
N LYS A 80 20.49 -1.37 -4.12
CA LYS A 80 21.27 -1.60 -2.92
C LYS A 80 20.40 -1.35 -1.69
N ILE A 81 20.46 -2.28 -0.75
CA ILE A 81 19.72 -2.22 0.52
C ILE A 81 20.76 -2.22 1.64
N GLN A 82 20.59 -1.34 2.63
CA GLN A 82 21.40 -1.38 3.84
C GLN A 82 20.83 -2.45 4.78
N ALA A 83 21.55 -3.57 4.93
CA ALA A 83 21.28 -4.55 5.98
C ALA A 83 22.13 -4.24 7.21
N THR A 84 21.90 -4.97 8.32
CA THR A 84 22.47 -4.72 9.65
C THR A 84 23.93 -4.25 9.63
N ASP A 85 24.80 -4.99 8.92
CA ASP A 85 26.25 -4.74 8.96
C ASP A 85 26.86 -4.46 7.58
N ARG A 86 26.05 -4.50 6.51
CA ARG A 86 26.55 -4.35 5.14
C ARG A 86 25.49 -3.95 4.15
N GLN A 87 25.94 -3.33 3.07
CA GLN A 87 25.10 -3.09 1.91
C GLN A 87 24.98 -4.38 1.09
N ILE A 88 23.74 -4.79 0.80
CA ILE A 88 23.42 -5.97 -0.01
C ILE A 88 22.76 -5.55 -1.32
N ILE A 89 22.89 -6.40 -2.34
CA ILE A 89 22.21 -6.21 -3.62
C ILE A 89 20.91 -6.99 -3.62
N ALA A 90 19.85 -6.35 -4.10
CA ALA A 90 18.56 -6.96 -4.35
C ALA A 90 18.18 -6.76 -5.83
N THR A 91 17.75 -7.85 -6.47
CA THR A 91 17.37 -7.87 -7.89
C THR A 91 15.96 -8.42 -8.05
N PRO A 92 15.09 -7.82 -8.87
CA PRO A 92 13.75 -8.34 -9.13
C PRO A 92 13.73 -9.72 -9.82
N PHE A 93 14.19 -9.78 -11.07
CA PHE A 93 14.17 -11.00 -11.88
C PHE A 93 15.59 -11.42 -12.24
N LYS A 94 15.91 -12.69 -11.99
CA LYS A 94 17.13 -13.36 -12.47
C LYS A 94 16.72 -14.68 -13.11
N ILE A 95 17.47 -15.09 -14.13
CA ILE A 95 17.29 -16.35 -14.85
C ILE A 95 18.36 -17.40 -14.48
N GLY A 96 19.05 -17.22 -13.35
CA GLY A 96 20.18 -18.08 -12.96
C GLY A 96 21.39 -17.91 -13.87
N ALA A 97 22.30 -18.89 -13.84
CA ALA A 97 23.30 -19.10 -14.86
C ALA A 97 22.62 -19.70 -16.12
N ASN A 98 23.13 -19.35 -17.31
CA ASN A 98 22.60 -19.86 -18.57
C ASN A 98 23.04 -21.32 -18.79
N LEU A 99 22.39 -22.23 -18.05
CA LEU A 99 22.68 -23.65 -17.98
C LEU A 99 21.41 -24.44 -18.36
N LYS A 100 21.57 -25.68 -18.81
CA LYS A 100 20.44 -26.59 -19.01
C LYS A 100 19.95 -27.09 -17.66
N ASP A 101 18.68 -27.50 -17.56
CA ASP A 101 18.10 -28.04 -16.32
C ASP A 101 18.85 -29.27 -15.76
N SER A 102 19.57 -29.99 -16.61
CA SER A 102 20.40 -31.14 -16.24
C SER A 102 21.75 -30.79 -15.62
N ASP A 103 22.17 -29.53 -15.74
CA ASP A 103 23.48 -29.09 -15.33
C ASP A 103 23.52 -28.84 -13.81
N LEU A 104 24.71 -28.97 -13.22
CA LEU A 104 24.88 -28.77 -11.78
C LEU A 104 24.71 -27.29 -11.41
N VAL A 105 24.03 -27.06 -10.28
CA VAL A 105 23.85 -25.73 -9.70
C VAL A 105 25.19 -25.08 -9.42
N THR A 106 25.36 -23.85 -9.88
CA THR A 106 26.58 -23.08 -9.69
C THR A 106 26.45 -22.07 -8.56
N ARG A 107 27.59 -21.49 -8.15
CA ARG A 107 27.59 -20.36 -7.21
C ARG A 107 26.81 -19.15 -7.74
N GLN A 108 26.75 -18.98 -9.06
CA GLN A 108 26.02 -17.87 -9.67
C GLN A 108 24.51 -18.05 -9.52
N ASP A 109 23.99 -19.28 -9.65
CA ASP A 109 22.58 -19.59 -9.41
C ASP A 109 22.19 -19.24 -7.97
N ILE A 110 22.99 -19.69 -7.00
CA ILE A 110 22.79 -19.41 -5.59
C ILE A 110 22.82 -17.89 -5.33
N LYS A 111 23.76 -17.17 -5.93
CA LYS A 111 23.84 -15.70 -5.82
C LYS A 111 22.59 -15.02 -6.38
N CYS A 112 22.08 -15.46 -7.52
CA CYS A 112 20.83 -14.95 -8.10
C CYS A 112 19.65 -15.17 -7.16
N VAL A 113 19.53 -16.35 -6.54
CA VAL A 113 18.48 -16.67 -5.57
C VAL A 113 18.56 -15.74 -4.35
N TYR A 114 19.74 -15.55 -3.76
CA TYR A 114 19.90 -14.62 -2.63
C TYR A 114 19.50 -13.19 -2.98
N GLN A 115 19.95 -12.68 -4.13
CA GLN A 115 19.62 -11.33 -4.57
C GLN A 115 18.11 -11.16 -4.83
N GLN A 116 17.45 -12.19 -5.37
CA GLN A 116 16.01 -12.18 -5.59
C GLN A 116 15.22 -12.26 -4.29
N ASN A 117 15.64 -13.09 -3.34
CA ASN A 117 15.00 -13.19 -2.04
C ASN A 117 15.11 -11.88 -1.23
N ASN A 118 16.24 -11.18 -1.34
CA ASN A 118 16.39 -9.85 -0.73
C ASN A 118 15.38 -8.85 -1.32
N TYR A 119 15.16 -8.90 -2.63
CA TYR A 119 14.19 -8.03 -3.31
C TYR A 119 12.76 -8.34 -2.89
N GLN A 120 12.38 -9.61 -2.84
CA GLN A 120 11.06 -10.04 -2.36
C GLN A 120 10.83 -9.64 -0.90
N SER A 121 11.82 -9.84 -0.03
CA SER A 121 11.77 -9.41 1.37
C SER A 121 11.55 -7.89 1.48
N GLN A 122 12.20 -7.11 0.62
CA GLN A 122 12.02 -5.66 0.60
C GLN A 122 10.62 -5.24 0.14
N ILE A 123 10.02 -5.96 -0.83
CA ILE A 123 8.63 -5.74 -1.23
C ILE A 123 7.71 -5.99 -0.03
N LEU A 124 7.84 -7.14 0.63
CA LEU A 124 7.01 -7.49 1.78
C LEU A 124 7.14 -6.48 2.91
N TYR A 125 8.36 -6.04 3.22
CA TYR A 125 8.60 -4.99 4.20
C TYR A 125 7.94 -3.66 3.82
N THR A 126 8.03 -3.29 2.53
CA THR A 126 7.38 -2.07 2.02
C THR A 126 5.87 -2.15 2.17
N ILE A 127 5.25 -3.30 1.84
CA ILE A 127 3.81 -3.52 1.99
C ILE A 127 3.40 -3.48 3.47
N SER A 128 4.15 -4.14 4.36
CA SER A 128 3.90 -4.11 5.81
C SER A 128 3.85 -2.68 6.33
N LYS A 129 4.85 -1.86 5.96
CA LYS A 129 4.87 -0.44 6.33
C LYS A 129 3.68 0.34 5.82
N GLN A 130 3.15 -0.01 4.65
CA GLN A 130 1.98 0.67 4.10
C GLN A 130 0.73 0.32 4.90
N ILE A 131 0.56 -0.95 5.25
CA ILE A 131 -0.54 -1.42 6.10
C ILE A 131 -0.46 -0.76 7.49
N ASP A 132 0.73 -0.66 8.08
CA ASP A 132 0.92 -0.01 9.39
C ASP A 132 0.60 1.50 9.36
N ASN A 133 0.66 2.13 8.17
CA ASN A 133 0.39 3.56 7.97
C ASN A 133 -1.02 3.85 7.39
N MET A 134 -1.86 2.82 7.22
CA MET A 134 -3.27 2.93 6.85
C MET A 134 -4.15 3.12 8.09
#